data_AF-A0A0H4KGQ3-F1
#
_entry.id   AF-A0A0H4KGQ3-F1
#
_cell.length_a   1.000
_cell.length_b   1.000
_cell.length_c   1.000
_cell.angle_alpha   90.00
_cell.angle_beta   90.00
_cell.angle_gamma   90.00
#
_symmetry.space_group_name_H-M   'P 1'
#
loop_
_entity.id
_entity.type
_entity.pdbx_description
1 polymer ?
#
loop_
_entity_poly.entity_id
_entity_poly.type
_entity_poly.pdbx_seq_one_letter_code
_entity_poly.pdbx_strand_id
1 'polypeptide(L)'
;MKVLTKYPVVSQNGNQYRIDAWEDKWGTAHIEVFVYLGKSKIFKRDKFKSVYGGDEYGTAYDAPRWKYNYVAMAKDQVISYENYLKNIERKATERNDGVKEFSKWDGKC
;
A
#
# COMPACT_ATOMS: atom_id res chain seq x y z
N MET A 1 -8.24 1.21 -22.80
CA MET A 1 -7.24 1.25 -21.72
C MET A 1 -6.73 -0.17 -21.49
N LYS A 2 -5.43 -0.40 -21.56
CA LYS A 2 -4.84 -1.74 -21.34
C LYS A 2 -4.37 -1.83 -19.89
N VAL A 3 -4.84 -2.86 -19.17
CA VAL A 3 -4.40 -3.14 -17.80
C VAL A 3 -3.31 -4.21 -17.83
N LEU A 4 -2.21 -3.96 -17.14
CA LEU A 4 -1.09 -4.85 -16.93
C LEU A 4 -1.17 -5.39 -15.50
N THR A 5 -1.50 -6.67 -15.36
CA THR A 5 -1.62 -7.33 -14.05
C THR A 5 -0.41 -8.22 -13.77
N LYS A 6 0.11 -8.15 -12.54
CA LYS A 6 1.16 -9.05 -12.05
C LYS A 6 0.81 -9.61 -10.68
N TYR A 7 0.86 -10.93 -10.56
CA TYR A 7 0.75 -11.66 -9.29
C TYR A 7 1.54 -12.99 -9.36
N PRO A 8 2.27 -13.38 -8.30
CA PRO A 8 2.59 -12.59 -7.12
C PRO A 8 3.75 -11.61 -7.37
N VAL A 9 3.67 -10.44 -6.73
CA VAL A 9 4.80 -9.55 -6.45
C VAL A 9 5.15 -9.73 -4.98
N VAL A 10 6.39 -10.11 -4.70
CA VAL A 10 6.87 -10.39 -3.33
C VAL A 10 7.79 -9.26 -2.88
N SER A 11 7.48 -8.61 -1.75
CA SER A 11 8.35 -7.58 -1.20
C SER A 11 9.57 -8.17 -0.51
N GLN A 12 10.54 -7.32 -0.15
CA GLN A 12 11.70 -7.73 0.64
C GLN A 12 11.32 -8.31 2.01
N ASN A 13 10.15 -7.93 2.55
CA ASN A 13 9.62 -8.43 3.82
C ASN A 13 8.84 -9.75 3.65
N GLY A 14 8.79 -10.33 2.44
CA GLY A 14 8.09 -11.59 2.14
C GLY A 14 6.58 -11.46 1.93
N ASN A 15 6.03 -10.24 2.00
CA ASN A 15 4.60 -10.00 1.76
C ASN A 15 4.26 -10.18 0.28
N GLN A 16 3.08 -10.73 0.00
CA GLN A 16 2.62 -10.98 -1.36
C GLN A 16 1.56 -9.97 -1.80
N TYR A 17 1.72 -9.47 -3.02
CA TYR A 17 0.86 -8.46 -3.61
C TYR A 17 0.43 -8.86 -5.02
N ARG A 18 -0.78 -8.45 -5.41
CA ARG A 18 -1.16 -8.27 -6.82
C ARG A 18 -0.98 -6.79 -7.16
N ILE A 19 -0.41 -6.51 -8.33
CA ILE A 19 -0.25 -5.15 -8.84
C ILE A 19 -0.98 -5.05 -10.16
N ASP A 20 -1.84 -4.05 -10.29
CA ASP A 20 -2.50 -3.70 -11.53
C ASP A 20 -2.00 -2.32 -11.97
N ALA A 21 -1.49 -2.22 -13.20
CA ALA A 21 -0.95 -1.00 -13.77
C ALA A 21 -1.65 -0.65 -15.07
N TRP A 22 -2.06 0.59 -15.25
CA TRP A 22 -2.67 1.07 -16.50
C TRP A 22 -2.31 2.52 -16.74
N GLU A 23 -2.55 3.00 -17.96
CA GLU A 23 -2.33 4.39 -18.31
C GLU A 23 -3.66 5.01 -18.74
N ASP A 24 -3.93 6.23 -18.29
CA ASP A 24 -5.05 7.01 -18.78
C ASP A 24 -4.76 7.58 -20.19
N LYS A 25 -5.73 8.28 -20.77
CA LYS A 25 -5.57 8.90 -22.10
C LYS A 25 -4.61 10.12 -22.10
N TRP A 26 -4.14 10.55 -20.94
CA TRP A 26 -3.29 11.72 -20.73
C TRP A 26 -1.83 11.33 -20.48
N GLY A 27 -1.50 10.03 -20.47
CA GLY A 27 -0.16 9.55 -20.16
C GLY A 27 0.13 9.46 -18.65
N THR A 28 -0.90 9.51 -17.81
CA THR A 28 -0.78 9.26 -16.37
C THR A 28 -0.81 7.76 -16.13
N ALA A 29 0.23 7.21 -15.50
CA ALA A 29 0.27 5.81 -15.11
C ALA A 29 -0.38 5.64 -13.73
N HIS A 30 -1.34 4.74 -13.61
CA HIS A 30 -1.98 4.38 -12.37
C HIS A 30 -1.46 3.02 -11.91
N ILE A 31 -1.03 2.94 -10.65
CA ILE A 31 -0.61 1.70 -9.99
C ILE A 31 -1.56 1.41 -8.84
N GLU A 32 -2.27 0.30 -8.94
CA GLU A 32 -3.07 -0.24 -7.86
C GLU A 32 -2.38 -1.46 -7.25
N VAL A 33 -2.36 -1.49 -5.92
CA VAL A 33 -1.73 -2.55 -5.16
C VAL A 33 -2.78 -3.25 -4.32
N PHE A 34 -2.72 -4.58 -4.33
CA PHE A 34 -3.62 -5.40 -3.53
C PHE A 34 -2.80 -6.37 -2.68
N VAL A 35 -3.05 -6.37 -1.38
CA VAL A 35 -2.46 -7.34 -0.44
C VAL A 35 -3.17 -8.67 -0.58
N TYR A 36 -2.41 -9.75 -0.69
CA TYR A 36 -2.95 -11.10 -0.68
C TYR A 36 -3.35 -11.51 0.75
N LEU A 37 -4.60 -11.96 0.90
CA LEU A 37 -5.20 -12.37 2.18
C LEU A 37 -5.34 -13.90 2.31
N GLY A 38 -4.73 -14.68 1.42
CA GLY A 38 -4.89 -16.13 1.38
C GLY A 38 -6.05 -16.59 0.49
N LYS A 39 -6.37 -17.88 0.54
CA LYS A 39 -7.46 -18.49 -0.23
C LYS A 39 -8.77 -18.49 0.53
N SER A 40 -9.88 -18.33 -0.19
CA SER A 40 -11.23 -18.46 0.37
C SER A 40 -11.49 -19.91 0.81
N LYS A 41 -12.12 -20.09 1.97
CA LYS A 41 -12.41 -21.42 2.52
C LYS A 41 -13.39 -22.23 1.64
N ILE A 42 -14.35 -21.54 1.00
CA ILE A 42 -15.46 -22.17 0.28
C ILE A 42 -15.10 -22.49 -1.17
N PHE A 43 -14.34 -21.61 -1.84
CA PHE A 43 -14.06 -21.74 -3.27
C PHE A 43 -12.56 -21.81 -3.62
N LYS A 44 -11.67 -21.83 -2.61
CA LYS A 44 -10.20 -21.79 -2.78
C LYS A 44 -9.71 -20.67 -3.71
N ARG A 45 -10.48 -19.59 -3.83
CA ARG A 45 -10.15 -18.41 -4.65
C ARG A 45 -9.24 -17.49 -3.87
N ASP A 46 -8.20 -16.97 -4.52
CA ASP A 46 -7.31 -15.99 -3.91
C ASP A 46 -8.10 -14.75 -3.50
N LYS A 47 -7.88 -14.29 -2.27
CA LYS A 47 -8.48 -13.08 -1.71
C LYS A 47 -7.46 -11.96 -1.72
N PHE A 48 -7.92 -10.80 -2.12
CA PHE A 48 -7.10 -9.60 -2.24
C PHE A 48 -7.81 -8.44 -1.55
N LYS A 49 -7.05 -7.57 -0.90
CA LYS A 49 -7.53 -6.29 -0.36
C LYS A 49 -6.76 -5.17 -1.02
N SER A 50 -7.47 -4.25 -1.67
CA SER A 50 -6.85 -3.05 -2.26
C SER A 50 -6.28 -2.18 -1.15
N VAL A 51 -5.09 -1.63 -1.36
CA VAL A 51 -4.44 -0.74 -0.41
C VAL A 51 -4.71 0.70 -0.80
N TYR A 52 -5.78 1.28 -0.24
CA TYR A 52 -6.07 2.70 -0.41
C TYR A 52 -6.05 3.43 0.93
N GLY A 53 -5.24 4.50 0.99
CA GLY A 53 -5.56 5.67 1.79
C GLY A 53 -6.06 6.75 0.83
N GLY A 54 -7.35 7.08 0.88
CA GLY A 54 -7.90 8.29 0.25
C GLY A 54 -8.70 8.11 -1.04
N ASP A 55 -8.10 7.65 -2.13
CA ASP A 55 -8.64 7.92 -3.46
C ASP A 55 -8.91 6.63 -4.25
N GLU A 56 -10.11 6.46 -4.82
CA GLU A 56 -10.59 5.23 -5.49
C GLU A 56 -9.87 4.85 -6.81
N TYR A 57 -8.75 5.52 -7.18
CA TYR A 57 -8.20 5.56 -8.55
C TYR A 57 -6.76 5.08 -8.74
N GLY A 58 -6.17 4.42 -7.74
CA GLY A 58 -4.77 4.00 -7.72
C GLY A 58 -3.83 5.15 -7.38
N THR A 59 -2.57 4.87 -7.07
CA THR A 59 -1.58 5.95 -7.03
C THR A 59 -1.22 6.32 -8.46
N ALA A 60 -1.43 7.59 -8.79
CA ALA A 60 -1.08 8.16 -10.07
C ALA A 60 0.39 8.59 -10.10
N TYR A 61 1.08 8.19 -11.17
CA TYR A 61 2.45 8.49 -11.49
C TYR A 61 2.50 9.27 -12.81
N ASP A 62 3.35 10.28 -12.88
CA ASP A 62 3.76 10.91 -14.13
C ASP A 62 4.59 9.90 -14.94
N ALA A 63 3.96 9.21 -15.91
CA ALA A 63 4.62 8.14 -16.65
C ALA A 63 5.85 8.62 -17.43
N PRO A 64 5.81 9.77 -18.14
CA PRO A 64 6.99 10.37 -18.76
C PRO A 64 8.17 10.57 -17.80
N ARG A 65 7.94 11.12 -16.60
CA ARG A 65 9.01 11.35 -15.61
C ARG A 65 9.69 10.04 -15.16
N TRP A 66 8.92 8.96 -15.12
CA TRP A 66 9.41 7.62 -14.80
C TRP A 66 9.86 6.83 -16.02
N LYS A 67 9.91 7.45 -17.20
CA LYS A 67 10.27 6.81 -18.48
C LYS A 67 9.40 5.58 -18.77
N TYR A 68 8.12 5.64 -18.42
CA TYR A 68 7.15 4.55 -18.56
C TYR A 68 7.57 3.25 -17.87
N ASN A 69 8.42 3.32 -16.85
CA ASN A 69 8.91 2.16 -16.12
C ASN A 69 7.89 1.70 -15.07
N TYR A 70 6.85 1.00 -15.51
CA TYR A 70 5.79 0.49 -14.63
C TYR A 70 6.31 -0.46 -13.54
N VAL A 71 7.42 -1.17 -13.78
CA VAL A 71 8.03 -2.03 -12.77
C VAL A 71 8.63 -1.21 -11.63
N ALA A 72 9.28 -0.09 -11.95
CA ALA A 72 9.83 0.81 -10.93
C ALA A 72 8.71 1.46 -10.11
N MET A 73 7.64 1.94 -10.77
CA MET A 73 6.46 2.50 -10.07
C MET A 73 5.79 1.46 -9.17
N ALA A 74 5.61 0.22 -9.65
CA ALA A 74 5.05 -0.87 -8.86
C ALA A 74 5.86 -1.17 -7.59
N LYS A 75 7.20 -1.19 -7.71
CA LYS A 75 8.08 -1.39 -6.55
C LYS A 75 8.00 -0.22 -5.56
N ASP A 76 8.02 1.00 -6.07
CA ASP A 76 7.89 2.22 -5.26
C ASP A 76 6.58 2.23 -4.47
N GLN A 77 5.46 1.88 -5.12
CA GLN A 77 4.16 1.83 -4.47
C GLN A 77 4.10 0.78 -3.36
N VAL A 78 4.68 -0.41 -3.57
CA VAL A 78 4.77 -1.44 -2.53
C VAL A 78 5.61 -0.95 -1.34
N ILE A 79 6.76 -0.32 -1.60
CA ILE A 79 7.63 0.25 -0.55
C ILE A 79 6.90 1.33 0.24
N SER A 80 6.23 2.25 -0.46
CA SER A 80 5.46 3.34 0.14
C SER A 80 4.35 2.81 1.04
N TYR A 81 3.63 1.77 0.60
CA TYR A 81 2.61 1.11 1.41
C TYR A 81 3.19 0.44 2.66
N GLU A 82 4.28 -0.30 2.54
CA GLU A 82 4.91 -0.96 3.71
C GLU A 82 5.44 0.07 4.72
N ASN A 83 5.98 1.19 4.25
CA ASN A 83 6.39 2.29 5.12
C ASN A 83 5.20 2.96 5.81
N TYR A 84 4.07 3.11 5.11
CA TYR A 84 2.83 3.61 5.70
C TYR A 84 2.34 2.72 6.85
N LEU A 85 2.36 1.39 6.67
CA LEU A 85 2.00 0.44 7.73
C LEU A 85 2.89 0.60 8.97
N LYS A 86 4.22 0.65 8.78
CA LYS A 86 5.18 0.89 9.88
C LYS A 86 4.90 2.20 10.60
N ASN A 87 4.53 3.25 9.87
CA ASN A 87 4.21 4.55 10.45
C ASN A 87 2.91 4.51 11.28
N ILE A 88 1.89 3.77 10.85
CA ILE A 88 0.66 3.56 11.64
C ILE A 88 1.00 2.86 12.95
N GLU A 89 1.76 1.77 12.90
CA GLU A 89 2.17 1.02 14.09
C GLU A 89 2.94 1.91 15.07
N ARG A 90 3.93 2.68 14.58
CA ARG A 90 4.68 3.64 15.38
C ARG A 90 3.75 4.67 16.04
N LYS A 91 2.86 5.30 15.28
CA LYS A 91 1.90 6.29 15.82
C LYS A 91 0.97 5.70 16.87
N ALA A 92 0.55 4.45 16.70
CA ALA A 92 -0.28 3.75 17.69
C ALA A 92 0.48 3.52 19.01
N THR A 93 1.75 3.14 18.92
CA THR A 93 2.64 3.01 20.10
C THR A 93 2.84 4.35 20.79
N GLU A 94 3.23 5.40 20.06
CA GLU A 94 3.42 6.76 20.58
C GLU A 94 2.16 7.29 21.29
N ARG A 95 0.99 7.05 20.70
CA ARG A 95 -0.30 7.41 21.33
C ARG A 95 -0.50 6.68 22.65
N ASN A 96 -0.26 5.38 22.68
CA ASN A 96 -0.43 4.58 23.89
C ASN A 96 0.55 5.00 24.99
N ASP A 97 1.78 5.33 24.64
CA ASP A 97 2.78 5.76 25.60
C ASP A 97 2.46 7.16 26.15
N GLY A 98 2.01 8.09 25.31
CA GLY A 98 1.51 9.39 25.78
C GLY A 98 0.30 9.26 26.73
N VAL A 99 -0.61 8.31 26.48
CA VAL A 99 -1.73 8.02 27.40
C VAL A 99 -1.23 7.51 28.75
N LYS A 100 -0.24 6.59 28.76
CA LYS A 100 0.35 6.07 30.00
C LYS A 100 1.07 7.15 30.79
N GLU A 101 1.83 8.00 30.12
CA GLU A 101 2.56 9.11 30.74
C GLU A 101 1.59 10.09 31.37
N PHE A 102 0.56 10.52 30.63
CA PHE A 102 -0.49 11.40 31.15
C PHE A 102 -1.23 10.80 32.36
N SER A 103 -1.49 9.49 32.36
CA SER A 103 -2.18 8.81 33.47
C SER A 103 -1.35 8.76 34.77
N LYS A 104 -0.03 8.94 34.68
CA LYS A 104 0.87 9.00 35.85
C LYS A 104 1.07 10.40 36.39
N TRP A 105 0.62 11.42 35.65
CA TRP A 105 0.79 12.81 36.04
C TRP A 105 -0.04 13.11 37.30
N ASP A 106 0.61 13.68 38.31
CA ASP A 106 -0.03 14.03 39.59
C ASP A 106 -0.81 15.37 39.53
N GLY A 107 -0.92 15.97 38.33
CA GLY A 107 -1.63 17.20 38.07
C GLY A 107 -0.83 18.47 38.40
N LYS A 108 0.43 18.36 38.82
CA LYS A 108 1.29 19.51 39.10
C LYS A 108 2.06 19.95 37.86
N CYS A 109 2.03 21.25 37.60
CA CYS A 109 2.75 21.91 36.52
C CYS A 109 4.16 22.35 36.94
#